data_AF-A0A5K1DLX8-F1
#
_entry.id   AF-A0A5K1DLX8-F1
#
_cell.length_a   1.000
_cell.length_b   1.000
_cell.length_c   1.000
_cell.angle_alpha   90.00
_cell.angle_beta   90.00
_cell.angle_gamma   90.00
#
_symmetry.space_group_name_H-M   'P 1'
#
loop_
_entity.id
_entity.type
_entity.pdbx_description
1 polymer ?
#
loop_
_entity_poly.entity_id
_entity_poly.type
_entity_poly.pdbx_seq_one_letter_code
_entity_poly.pdbx_strand_id
1 'polypeptide(L)'
;FEEYGKMVFLDADVQAYENIDDLFELPDGHVYAVMDCTCEWPAGPQHPAGYCQYSPSKVPWPPEMGGPPPLYFNAGVFVFEPSKFTCASLIQTIEVAPVTHLAEQ
;
A
#
# COMPACT_ATOMS: atom_id res chain seq x y z
N PHE A 1 -2.72 -1.47 -21.33
CA PHE A 1 -2.57 -0.33 -20.41
C PHE A 1 -1.28 0.48 -20.62
N GLU A 2 -0.26 0.00 -21.33
CA GLU A 2 0.93 0.84 -21.66
C GLU A 2 0.62 2.00 -22.62
N GLU A 3 -0.58 2.06 -23.17
CA GLU A 3 -1.12 3.22 -23.89
C GLU A 3 -1.40 4.43 -22.97
N TYR A 4 -1.40 4.24 -21.65
CA TYR A 4 -1.54 5.29 -20.64
C TYR A 4 -0.18 5.58 -19.99
N GLY A 5 0.18 6.86 -19.86
CA GLY A 5 1.41 7.26 -19.18
C GLY A 5 1.36 7.08 -17.66
N LYS A 6 0.17 7.17 -17.06
CA LYS A 6 -0.05 7.04 -15.61
C LYS A 6 -1.48 6.59 -15.36
N MET A 7 -1.70 5.80 -14.32
CA MET A 7 -3.00 5.31 -13.92
C MET A 7 -3.20 5.42 -12.41
N VAL A 8 -4.44 5.68 -12.00
CA VAL A 8 -4.89 5.55 -10.62
C VAL A 8 -5.74 4.28 -10.55
N PHE A 9 -5.30 3.31 -9.76
CA PHE A 9 -6.10 2.15 -9.41
C PHE A 9 -6.98 2.49 -8.22
N LEU A 10 -8.25 2.07 -8.28
CA LEU A 10 -9.23 2.17 -7.21
C LEU A 10 -9.93 0.81 -7.11
N ASP A 11 -9.96 0.25 -5.89
CA ASP A 11 -10.80 -0.92 -5.63
C ASP A 11 -12.27 -0.61 -5.86
N ALA A 12 -13.05 -1.67 -6.15
CA ALA A 12 -14.45 -1.53 -6.50
C ALA A 12 -15.33 -1.02 -5.34
N ASP A 13 -14.84 -1.10 -4.10
CA ASP A 13 -15.49 -0.60 -2.89
C ASP A 13 -14.97 0.78 -2.45
N VAL A 14 -14.11 1.43 -3.25
CA VAL A 14 -13.66 2.80 -3.02
C VAL A 14 -14.67 3.80 -3.58
N GLN A 15 -14.96 4.84 -2.79
CA GLN A 15 -15.79 5.97 -3.18
C GLN A 15 -14.99 7.27 -3.14
N ALA A 16 -14.93 7.98 -4.27
CA ALA A 16 -14.38 9.33 -4.34
C ALA A 16 -15.44 10.36 -3.89
N TYR A 17 -15.08 11.20 -2.93
CA TYR A 17 -15.93 12.30 -2.44
C TYR A 17 -15.60 13.64 -3.10
N GLU A 18 -14.39 13.78 -3.62
CA GLU A 18 -13.88 14.98 -4.29
C GLU A 18 -13.14 14.59 -5.58
N ASN A 19 -12.78 15.58 -6.39
CA ASN A 19 -11.93 15.34 -7.57
C ASN A 19 -10.53 14.91 -7.12
N ILE A 20 -9.95 13.94 -7.83
CA ILE A 20 -8.63 13.35 -7.52
C ILE A 20 -7.68 13.45 -8.72
N ASP A 21 -7.95 14.34 -9.68
CA ASP A 21 -7.14 14.45 -10.91
C ASP A 21 -5.73 15.00 -10.62
N ASP A 22 -5.57 15.70 -9.49
CA ASP A 22 -4.28 16.18 -8.99
C ASP A 22 -3.29 15.03 -8.73
N LEU A 23 -3.78 13.80 -8.49
CA LEU A 23 -2.94 12.60 -8.40
C LEU A 23 -2.12 12.34 -9.67
N PHE A 24 -2.58 12.79 -10.84
CA PHE A 24 -1.82 12.62 -12.09
C PHE A 24 -0.63 13.58 -12.21
N GLU A 25 -0.63 14.69 -11.44
CA GLU A 25 0.45 15.68 -11.40
C GLU A 25 1.64 15.23 -10.53
N LEU A 26 1.51 14.11 -9.80
CA LEU A 26 2.61 13.53 -9.01
C LEU A 26 3.79 13.16 -9.92
N PRO A 27 5.05 13.34 -9.50
CA PRO A 27 6.20 13.02 -10.35
C PRO A 27 6.27 11.55 -10.77
N ASP A 28 6.74 11.29 -12.00
CA ASP A 28 6.97 9.94 -12.51
C ASP A 28 8.12 9.23 -11.77
N GLY A 29 8.27 7.93 -12.00
CA GLY A 29 9.28 7.04 -11.43
C GLY A 29 8.91 6.40 -10.08
N HIS A 30 7.65 6.51 -9.65
CA HIS A 30 7.21 6.12 -8.31
C HIS A 30 5.85 5.41 -8.31
N VAL A 31 5.60 4.61 -7.28
CA VAL A 31 4.26 4.17 -6.90
C VAL A 31 3.82 5.00 -5.70
N TYR A 32 2.67 5.66 -5.80
CA TYR A 32 2.10 6.45 -4.72
C TYR A 32 0.89 5.73 -4.15
N ALA A 33 0.87 5.54 -2.84
CA ALA A 33 -0.21 4.89 -2.13
C ALA A 33 -0.31 5.46 -0.71
N VAL A 34 -1.40 5.17 -0.02
CA VAL A 34 -1.63 5.62 1.35
C VAL A 34 -1.10 4.57 2.33
N MET A 35 -0.48 5.02 3.42
CA MET A 35 -0.08 4.15 4.53
C MET A 35 -1.27 3.38 5.09
N ASP A 36 -1.09 2.08 5.36
CA ASP A 36 -2.18 1.22 5.79
C ASP A 36 -2.51 1.36 7.29
N CYS A 37 -3.76 1.09 7.69
CA CYS A 37 -4.11 0.91 9.09
C CYS A 37 -3.85 -0.52 9.53
N THR A 38 -2.60 -0.79 9.90
CA THR A 38 -2.19 -2.05 10.53
C THR A 38 -2.79 -2.28 11.92
N CYS A 39 -3.51 -1.28 12.42
CA CYS A 39 -4.17 -1.25 13.71
C CYS A 39 -5.33 -2.27 13.80
N GLU A 40 -5.95 -2.60 12.67
CA GLU A 40 -7.10 -3.53 12.60
C GLU A 40 -6.69 -4.96 12.26
N TRP A 41 -5.40 -5.24 12.11
CA TRP A 41 -4.89 -6.54 11.67
C TRP A 41 -4.62 -7.48 12.85
N PRO A 42 -5.52 -8.40 13.21
CA PRO A 42 -5.41 -9.16 14.47
C PRO A 42 -4.19 -10.10 14.47
N ALA A 43 -3.72 -10.48 13.28
CA ALA A 43 -2.58 -11.35 13.07
C ALA A 43 -1.24 -10.60 12.88
N GLY A 44 -1.25 -9.26 12.85
CA GLY A 44 -0.05 -8.46 12.63
C GLY A 44 0.82 -8.34 13.89
N PRO A 45 2.15 -8.26 13.77
CA PRO A 45 3.06 -8.08 14.91
C PRO A 45 2.84 -6.76 15.68
N GLN A 46 2.08 -5.84 15.09
CA GLN A 46 1.80 -4.49 15.61
C GLN A 46 0.50 -4.45 16.44
N HIS A 47 -0.36 -5.47 16.29
CA HIS A 47 -1.63 -5.55 16.98
C HIS A 47 -1.50 -5.56 18.52
N PRO A 48 -0.55 -6.29 19.14
CA PRO A 48 -0.36 -6.22 20.60
C PRO A 48 0.01 -4.83 21.11
N ALA A 49 0.68 -4.02 20.27
CA ALA A 49 1.07 -2.66 20.60
C ALA A 49 -0.06 -1.64 20.38
N GLY A 50 -1.13 -2.02 19.67
CA GLY A 50 -2.14 -1.09 19.16
C GLY A 50 -1.57 -0.05 18.17
N TYR A 51 -0.36 -0.29 17.66
CA TYR A 51 0.34 0.66 16.80
C TYR A 51 -0.30 0.75 15.42
N CYS A 52 -0.45 1.98 14.94
CA CYS A 52 -1.12 2.30 13.68
C CYS A 52 -0.16 3.01 12.73
N GLN A 53 0.21 2.40 11.61
CA GLN A 53 1.09 3.02 10.61
C GLN A 53 0.46 4.25 9.92
N TYR A 54 -0.85 4.25 9.75
CA TYR A 54 -1.60 5.42 9.26
C TYR A 54 -1.64 6.58 10.27
N SER A 55 -1.60 6.30 11.58
CA SER A 55 -1.69 7.30 12.65
C SER A 55 -0.68 7.04 13.78
N PRO A 56 0.64 7.09 13.48
CA PRO A 56 1.67 6.70 14.45
C PRO A 56 1.78 7.68 15.62
N SER A 57 1.23 8.90 15.48
CA SER A 57 1.19 9.89 16.56
C SER A 57 0.12 9.60 17.62
N LYS A 58 -0.93 8.84 17.29
CA LYS A 58 -2.01 8.52 18.24
C LYS A 58 -1.62 7.39 19.18
N VAL A 59 -0.94 6.37 18.64
CA VAL A 59 -0.39 5.25 19.40
C VAL A 59 1.01 5.00 18.85
N PRO A 60 2.07 5.56 19.49
CA PRO A 60 3.44 5.40 19.02
C PRO A 60 3.95 3.98 19.24
N TRP A 61 4.93 3.57 18.43
CA TRP A 61 5.58 2.28 18.59
C TRP A 61 6.31 2.20 19.94
N PRO A 62 6.08 1.16 20.76
CA PRO A 62 6.71 1.05 22.07
C PRO A 62 8.22 0.79 21.95
N PRO A 63 9.10 1.59 22.59
CA PRO A 63 10.56 1.41 22.50
C PRO A 63 11.05 0.02 22.95
N GLU A 64 10.34 -0.61 23.89
CA GLU A 64 10.62 -1.96 24.39
C GLU A 64 10.41 -3.06 23.35
N MET A 65 9.69 -2.77 22.26
CA MET A 65 9.46 -3.70 21.15
C MET A 65 10.51 -3.59 20.03
N GLY A 66 11.58 -2.80 20.26
CA GLY A 66 12.65 -2.61 19.28
C GLY A 66 12.29 -1.58 18.21
N GLY A 67 12.79 -1.76 16.99
CA GLY A 67 12.43 -0.90 15.86
C GLY A 67 11.00 -1.13 15.39
N PRO A 68 10.31 -0.11 14.85
CA PRO A 68 9.00 -0.30 14.25
C PRO A 68 9.11 -1.25 13.05
N PRO A 69 8.04 -2.00 12.74
CA PRO A 69 8.02 -2.91 11.60
C PRO A 69 8.05 -2.14 10.27
N PRO A 70 8.35 -2.83 9.14
CA PRO A 70 8.32 -2.23 7.81
C PRO A 70 7.00 -1.53 7.53
N LEU A 71 7.07 -0.43 6.79
CA LEU A 71 5.91 0.31 6.33
C LEU A 71 5.15 -0.48 5.25
N TYR A 72 3.84 -0.58 5.40
CA TYR A 72 2.91 -1.14 4.43
C TYR A 72 1.98 -0.05 3.94
N PHE A 73 1.79 0.02 2.62
CA PHE A 73 0.74 0.83 2.03
C PHE A 73 -0.49 -0.03 1.76
N ASN A 74 -1.65 0.60 1.73
CA ASN A 74 -2.92 -0.04 1.36
C ASN A 74 -3.02 -0.15 -0.16
N ALA A 75 -3.37 -1.33 -0.67
CA ALA A 75 -3.44 -1.59 -2.11
C ALA A 75 -4.75 -1.14 -2.79
N GLY A 76 -5.73 -0.61 -2.04
CA GLY A 76 -7.03 -0.25 -2.60
C GLY A 76 -7.04 1.07 -3.37
N VAL A 77 -6.05 1.95 -3.15
CA VAL A 77 -5.85 3.16 -3.95
C VAL A 77 -4.35 3.40 -4.16
N PHE A 78 -3.91 3.37 -5.42
CA PHE A 78 -2.52 3.72 -5.75
C PHE A 78 -2.36 4.29 -7.16
N VAL A 79 -1.34 5.12 -7.33
CA VAL A 79 -0.92 5.73 -8.60
C VAL A 79 0.33 5.03 -9.10
N PHE A 80 0.35 4.65 -10.37
CA PHE A 80 1.47 3.94 -10.98
C PHE A 80 1.60 4.21 -12.48
N GLU A 81 2.75 3.83 -13.02
CA GLU A 81 3.02 3.80 -14.46
C GLU A 81 2.86 2.36 -14.99
N PRO A 82 1.95 2.11 -15.94
CA PRO A 82 1.78 0.78 -16.52
C PRO A 82 3.06 0.31 -17.24
N SER A 83 3.49 -0.91 -16.93
CA SER A 83 4.70 -1.49 -17.52
C SER A 83 4.59 -3.01 -17.61
N LYS A 84 4.76 -3.57 -18.81
CA LYS A 84 4.82 -5.02 -19.02
C LYS A 84 5.99 -5.65 -18.26
N PHE A 85 7.10 -4.93 -18.15
CA PHE A 85 8.24 -5.38 -17.38
C PHE A 85 7.86 -5.55 -15.90
N THR A 86 7.26 -4.51 -15.29
CA THR A 86 6.78 -4.57 -13.90
C THR A 86 5.76 -5.68 -13.71
N CYS A 87 4.80 -5.83 -14.64
CA CYS A 87 3.80 -6.90 -14.60
C CYS A 87 4.44 -8.29 -14.58
N ALA A 88 5.40 -8.55 -15.48
CA ALA A 88 6.11 -9.83 -15.53
C ALA A 88 6.92 -10.08 -14.25
N SER A 89 7.58 -9.04 -13.71
CA SER A 89 8.29 -9.14 -12.43
C SER A 89 7.37 -9.43 -11.25
N LEU A 90 6.18 -8.83 -11.20
CA LEU A 90 5.18 -9.10 -10.17
C LEU A 90 4.66 -10.54 -10.23
N ILE A 91 4.36 -11.05 -11.44
CA ILE A 91 3.95 -12.45 -11.64
C ILE A 91 5.04 -13.40 -11.14
N GLN A 92 6.30 -13.19 -11.55
CA GLN A 92 7.42 -14.02 -11.10
C GLN A 92 7.60 -13.94 -9.57
N THR A 93 7.37 -12.76 -8.97
CA THR A 93 7.48 -12.58 -7.52
C THR A 93 6.39 -13.36 -6.78
N ILE A 94 5.14 -13.31 -7.25
CA ILE A 94 4.01 -14.05 -6.67
C ILE A 94 4.25 -15.57 -6.71
N GLU A 95 4.89 -16.10 -7.75
CA GLU A 95 5.18 -17.54 -7.87
C GLU A 95 6.11 -18.08 -6.77
N VAL A 96 6.97 -17.23 -6.20
CA VAL A 96 7.99 -17.64 -5.21
C VAL A 96 7.75 -17.04 -3.81
N ALA A 97 6.92 -16.00 -3.71
CA ALA A 97 6.61 -15.36 -2.44
C ALA A 97 5.77 -16.29 -1.54
N PRO A 98 6.01 -16.29 -0.22
CA PRO A 98 5.11 -16.95 0.72
C PRO A 98 3.70 -16.37 0.61
N VAL A 99 2.68 -17.25 0.62
CA VAL A 99 1.28 -16.80 0.67
C VAL A 99 1.04 -16.04 1.96
N THR A 100 0.50 -14.83 1.84
CA THR A 100 0.10 -13.98 2.95
C THR A 100 -1.43 -13.89 3.02
N HIS A 101 -1.95 -13.42 4.15
CA HIS A 101 -3.37 -13.07 4.28
C HIS A 101 -3.73 -11.72 3.63
N LEU A 102 -2.75 -11.00 3.10
CA LEU A 102 -2.91 -9.68 2.49
C LEU A 102 -3.13 -9.74 0.97
N ALA A 103 -3.12 -10.95 0.39
CA ALA A 103 -3.45 -11.20 -1.00
C ALA A 103 -2.63 -10.33 -1.99
N GLU A 104 -3.28 -9.44 -2.73
CA GLU A 104 -2.64 -8.53 -3.70
C GLU A 104 -1.84 -7.39 -3.08
N GLN A 105 -1.95 -7.18 -1.77
CA GLN A 105 -1.13 -6.22 -1.00
C GLN A 105 0.16 -6.86 -0.48
#